data_AF-A0A6B2T6B6-F1
#
_entry.id   AF-A0A6B2T6B6-F1
#
_cell.length_a   1.000
_cell.length_b   1.000
_cell.length_c   1.000
_cell.angle_alpha   90.00
_cell.angle_beta   90.00
_cell.angle_gamma   90.00
#
_symmetry.space_group_name_H-M   'P 1'
#
loop_
_entity.id
_entity.type
_entity.pdbx_description
1 polymer ?
#
loop_
_entity_poly.entity_id
_entity_poly.type
_entity_poly.pdbx_seq_one_letter_code
_entity_poly.pdbx_strand_id
1 'polypeptide(L)'
;AGQGVHRARQTPAALLASGLAAVAERPVDLRNVALPGAQSDDLDRQVSLILSDASWVPDVCVIMIGANDVTHRMPPTRSVRHLSSAVRRLRTAGSEVVVGTCPDLGTVENVYQPLRWLARRVSRQLAAAQTIGVVEQGGRTVSLGDLLGPEFAAHPRELFGPDRYHPSAEGYATAAMAVLPTLCAALGLWPEEDRPDVSRREGFLPVARAAAQAASEGGTEVTAAMPTGPRGPWALLKRRRRRRIHTPTPSPLPH
;
A
#
# COMPACT_ATOMS: atom_id res chain seq x y z
N ALA A 1 4.34 -7.28 -11.88
CA ALA A 1 4.93 -6.64 -10.68
C ALA A 1 6.04 -7.50 -10.09
N GLY A 2 6.95 -6.92 -9.27
CA GLY A 2 8.11 -7.62 -8.70
C GLY A 2 9.41 -7.43 -9.49
N GLN A 3 9.64 -6.22 -10.01
CA GLN A 3 10.90 -5.90 -10.68
C GLN A 3 12.05 -5.93 -9.65
N GLY A 4 13.18 -6.53 -10.01
CA GLY A 4 14.34 -6.64 -9.11
C GLY A 4 14.40 -7.93 -8.27
N VAL A 5 13.42 -8.84 -8.36
CA VAL A 5 13.50 -10.18 -7.75
C VAL A 5 13.63 -11.29 -8.79
N HIS A 6 14.37 -12.34 -8.46
CA HIS A 6 14.67 -13.45 -9.39
C HIS A 6 13.75 -14.67 -9.21
N ARG A 7 12.89 -14.70 -8.18
CA ARG A 7 11.99 -15.82 -7.90
C ARG A 7 10.55 -15.34 -7.79
N ALA A 8 9.61 -16.03 -8.43
CA ALA A 8 8.18 -15.67 -8.41
C ALA A 8 7.61 -15.53 -6.98
N ARG A 9 8.06 -16.38 -6.05
CA ARG A 9 7.65 -16.34 -4.62
C ARG A 9 8.08 -15.09 -3.85
N GLN A 10 9.02 -14.32 -4.40
CA GLN A 10 9.53 -13.08 -3.78
C GLN A 10 8.79 -11.84 -4.29
N THR A 11 7.85 -12.00 -5.23
CA THR A 11 7.05 -10.88 -5.72
C THR A 11 6.03 -10.44 -4.66
N PRO A 12 5.64 -9.15 -4.61
CA PRO A 12 4.62 -8.66 -3.67
C PRO A 12 3.32 -9.44 -3.72
N ALA A 13 2.88 -9.79 -4.93
CA ALA A 13 1.65 -10.53 -5.16
C ALA A 13 1.72 -11.92 -4.52
N ALA A 14 2.82 -12.65 -4.71
CA ALA A 14 3.02 -13.96 -4.10
C ALA A 14 3.14 -13.86 -2.57
N LEU A 15 3.88 -12.88 -2.06
CA LEU A 15 4.05 -12.68 -0.61
C LEU A 15 2.72 -12.37 0.08
N LEU A 16 1.89 -11.50 -0.52
CA LEU A 16 0.56 -11.18 -0.01
C LEU A 16 -0.37 -12.40 -0.07
N ALA A 17 -0.39 -13.14 -1.19
CA ALA A 17 -1.22 -14.32 -1.33
C ALA A 17 -0.82 -15.42 -0.32
N SER A 18 0.48 -15.67 -0.13
CA SER A 18 0.98 -16.63 0.86
C SER A 18 0.67 -16.19 2.29
N GLY A 19 0.87 -14.92 2.62
CA GLY A 19 0.51 -14.38 3.94
C GLY A 19 -0.98 -14.47 4.22
N LEU A 20 -1.82 -14.16 3.22
CA LEU A 20 -3.27 -14.24 3.33
C LEU A 20 -3.73 -15.70 3.49
N ALA A 21 -3.18 -16.63 2.70
CA ALA A 21 -3.51 -18.06 2.81
C ALA A 21 -3.16 -18.62 4.20
N ALA A 22 -2.03 -18.18 4.77
CA ALA A 22 -1.61 -18.58 6.10
C ALA A 22 -2.57 -18.06 7.19
N VAL A 23 -3.02 -16.81 7.09
CA VAL A 23 -3.97 -16.22 8.07
C VAL A 23 -5.38 -16.78 7.90
N ALA A 24 -5.81 -17.02 6.66
CA ALA A 24 -7.14 -17.51 6.34
C ALA A 24 -7.30 -19.03 6.51
N GLU A 25 -6.18 -19.75 6.72
CA GLU A 25 -6.11 -21.22 6.77
C GLU A 25 -6.78 -21.91 5.56
N ARG A 26 -6.73 -21.26 4.39
CA ARG A 26 -7.34 -21.75 3.15
C ARG A 26 -6.55 -21.33 1.91
N PRO A 27 -6.68 -22.05 0.79
CA PRO A 27 -6.04 -21.67 -0.47
C PRO A 27 -6.46 -20.26 -0.93
N VAL A 28 -5.54 -19.56 -1.58
CA VAL A 28 -5.77 -18.24 -2.20
C VAL A 28 -5.43 -18.32 -3.67
N ASP A 29 -6.41 -18.06 -4.52
CA ASP A 29 -6.21 -17.95 -5.97
C ASP A 29 -5.70 -16.55 -6.32
N LEU A 30 -4.48 -16.49 -6.86
CA LEU A 30 -3.81 -15.24 -7.22
C LEU A 30 -3.86 -15.00 -8.72
N ARG A 31 -4.51 -13.91 -9.14
CA ARG A 31 -4.41 -13.36 -10.50
C ARG A 31 -3.64 -12.06 -10.51
N ASN A 32 -2.53 -12.00 -11.26
CA ASN A 32 -1.69 -10.83 -11.37
C ASN A 32 -1.73 -10.23 -12.79
N VAL A 33 -2.31 -9.04 -12.91
CA VAL A 33 -2.37 -8.28 -14.18
C VAL A 33 -1.44 -7.06 -14.19
N ALA A 34 -0.60 -6.92 -13.16
CA ALA A 34 0.24 -5.74 -12.98
C ALA A 34 1.40 -5.71 -13.97
N LEU A 35 1.42 -4.67 -14.81
CA LEU A 35 2.46 -4.43 -15.81
C LEU A 35 3.59 -3.54 -15.24
N PRO A 36 4.86 -3.97 -15.33
CA PRO A 36 5.99 -3.09 -15.00
C PRO A 36 5.98 -1.80 -15.83
N GLY A 37 6.31 -0.67 -15.20
CA GLY A 37 6.29 0.65 -15.85
C GLY A 37 4.90 1.26 -16.05
N ALA A 38 3.81 0.55 -15.70
CA ALA A 38 2.45 1.08 -15.82
C ALA A 38 2.26 2.37 -15.00
N GLN A 39 1.56 3.33 -15.60
CA GLN A 39 1.04 4.52 -14.96
C GLN A 39 -0.45 4.34 -14.65
N SER A 40 -1.05 5.24 -13.88
CA SER A 40 -2.45 5.10 -13.46
C SER A 40 -3.46 5.04 -14.60
N ASP A 41 -3.15 5.56 -15.79
CA ASP A 41 -4.04 5.46 -16.96
C ASP A 41 -4.17 4.03 -17.53
N ASP A 42 -3.22 3.13 -17.24
CA ASP A 42 -3.30 1.70 -17.60
C ASP A 42 -4.24 0.90 -16.69
N LEU A 43 -4.67 1.46 -15.54
CA LEU A 43 -5.54 0.76 -14.60
C LEU A 43 -6.87 0.33 -15.23
N ASP A 44 -7.39 1.12 -16.18
CA ASP A 44 -8.65 0.79 -16.84
C ASP A 44 -8.56 -0.52 -17.64
N ARG A 45 -7.44 -0.73 -18.33
CA ARG A 45 -7.14 -1.99 -19.03
C ARG A 45 -6.98 -3.14 -18.03
N GLN A 46 -6.21 -2.94 -16.96
CA GLN A 46 -5.97 -3.97 -15.95
C GLN A 46 -7.25 -4.41 -15.24
N VAL A 47 -8.13 -3.47 -14.85
CA VAL A 47 -9.44 -3.77 -14.26
C VAL A 47 -10.32 -4.53 -15.26
N SER A 48 -10.31 -4.13 -16.53
CA SER A 48 -11.08 -4.84 -17.57
C SER A 48 -10.60 -6.28 -17.78
N LEU A 49 -9.30 -6.55 -17.63
CA LEU A 49 -8.75 -7.91 -17.67
C LEU A 49 -9.14 -8.75 -16.45
N ILE A 50 -9.35 -8.15 -15.28
CA ILE A 50 -9.80 -8.86 -14.09
C ILE A 50 -11.30 -9.15 -14.17
N LEU A 51 -12.09 -8.18 -14.61
CA LEU A 51 -13.55 -8.26 -14.69
C LEU A 51 -14.06 -8.85 -16.01
N SER A 52 -13.18 -9.35 -16.89
CA SER A 52 -13.58 -9.94 -18.17
C SER A 52 -14.35 -11.24 -18.01
N ASP A 53 -14.12 -11.96 -16.90
CA ASP A 53 -14.80 -13.21 -16.57
C ASP A 53 -15.84 -12.93 -15.49
N ALA A 54 -17.11 -12.86 -15.89
CA ALA A 54 -18.21 -12.60 -14.96
C ALA A 54 -18.46 -13.74 -13.96
N SER A 55 -17.90 -14.93 -14.20
CA SER A 55 -18.02 -16.07 -13.28
C SER A 55 -17.01 -16.03 -12.13
N TRP A 56 -16.03 -15.13 -12.20
CA TRP A 56 -14.97 -15.00 -11.22
C TRP A 56 -14.79 -13.53 -10.81
N VAL A 57 -15.38 -13.15 -9.68
CA VAL A 57 -15.16 -11.86 -9.04
C VAL A 57 -14.14 -12.05 -7.91
N PRO A 58 -13.03 -11.29 -7.88
CA PRO A 58 -12.07 -11.41 -6.78
C PRO A 58 -12.69 -10.95 -5.46
N ASP A 59 -12.48 -11.70 -4.37
CA ASP A 59 -12.87 -11.27 -3.03
C ASP A 59 -12.19 -9.95 -2.63
N VAL A 60 -10.93 -9.78 -3.05
CA VAL A 60 -10.14 -8.58 -2.79
C VAL A 60 -9.12 -8.29 -3.90
N CYS A 61 -8.96 -7.01 -4.21
CA CYS A 61 -7.96 -6.49 -5.13
C CYS A 61 -6.95 -5.60 -4.39
N VAL A 62 -5.66 -5.84 -4.63
CA VAL A 62 -4.57 -4.98 -4.14
C VAL A 62 -4.01 -4.15 -5.29
N ILE A 63 -4.02 -2.84 -5.15
CA ILE A 63 -3.46 -1.91 -6.16
C ILE A 63 -2.22 -1.22 -5.56
N MET A 64 -1.11 -1.24 -6.29
CA MET A 64 0.09 -0.46 -5.97
C MET A 64 0.47 0.36 -7.20
N ILE A 65 0.27 1.67 -7.16
CA ILE A 65 0.45 2.58 -8.31
C ILE A 65 0.86 3.98 -7.83
N GLY A 66 1.61 4.71 -8.66
CA GLY A 66 1.95 6.12 -8.40
C GLY A 66 3.43 6.47 -8.57
N ALA A 67 4.36 5.54 -8.34
CA ALA A 67 5.79 5.81 -8.54
C ALA A 67 6.12 6.21 -9.99
N ASN A 68 5.54 5.49 -10.97
CA ASN A 68 5.72 5.82 -12.38
C ASN A 68 4.99 7.11 -12.76
N ASP A 69 3.88 7.44 -12.12
CA ASP A 69 3.15 8.68 -12.35
C ASP A 69 4.01 9.88 -11.97
N VAL A 70 4.70 9.83 -10.82
CA VAL A 70 5.63 10.87 -10.40
C VAL A 70 6.83 10.95 -11.35
N THR A 71 7.42 9.79 -11.68
CA THR A 71 8.60 9.70 -12.57
C THR A 71 8.31 10.29 -13.96
N HIS A 72 7.14 10.00 -14.52
CA HIS A 72 6.70 10.49 -15.83
C HIS A 72 5.85 11.77 -15.74
N ARG A 73 5.79 12.40 -14.56
CA ARG A 73 5.14 13.71 -14.33
C ARG A 73 3.65 13.75 -14.73
N MET A 74 2.93 12.65 -14.54
CA MET A 74 1.47 12.64 -14.70
C MET A 74 0.85 13.63 -13.70
N PRO A 75 -0.09 14.50 -14.13
CA PRO A 75 -0.77 15.41 -13.21
C PRO A 75 -1.46 14.63 -12.08
N PRO A 76 -1.29 15.00 -10.80
CA PRO A 76 -1.86 14.26 -9.67
C PRO A 76 -3.38 14.09 -9.76
N THR A 77 -4.09 15.12 -10.23
CA THR A 77 -5.55 15.06 -10.45
C THR A 77 -5.95 14.01 -11.47
N ARG A 78 -5.15 13.85 -12.55
CA ARG A 78 -5.35 12.81 -13.56
C ARG A 78 -5.07 11.42 -12.98
N SER A 79 -3.95 11.27 -12.28
CA SER A 79 -3.56 10.02 -11.61
C SER A 79 -4.66 9.54 -10.67
N VAL A 80 -5.11 10.39 -9.75
CA VAL A 80 -6.16 10.07 -8.78
C VAL A 80 -7.48 9.78 -9.46
N ARG A 81 -7.85 10.52 -10.52
CA ARG A 81 -9.08 10.23 -11.28
C ARG A 81 -9.08 8.81 -11.86
N HIS A 82 -7.96 8.38 -12.45
CA HIS A 82 -7.86 7.01 -12.98
C HIS A 82 -7.92 5.97 -11.86
N LEU A 83 -7.21 6.20 -10.76
CA LEU A 83 -7.25 5.32 -9.58
C LEU A 83 -8.67 5.22 -9.00
N SER A 84 -9.34 6.34 -8.73
CA SER A 84 -10.72 6.36 -8.21
C SER A 84 -11.69 5.65 -9.15
N SER A 85 -11.51 5.78 -10.47
CA SER A 85 -12.33 5.03 -11.45
C SER A 85 -12.11 3.53 -11.35
N ALA A 86 -10.86 3.08 -11.23
CA ALA A 86 -10.51 1.68 -11.04
C ALA A 86 -11.09 1.11 -9.74
N VAL A 87 -10.91 1.83 -8.62
CA VAL A 87 -11.47 1.43 -7.32
C VAL A 87 -12.99 1.33 -7.38
N ARG A 88 -13.66 2.35 -7.93
CA ARG A 88 -15.12 2.34 -8.09
C ARG A 88 -15.59 1.12 -8.86
N ARG A 89 -15.00 0.82 -10.02
CA ARG A 89 -15.38 -0.33 -10.85
C ARG A 89 -15.24 -1.65 -10.09
N LEU A 90 -14.12 -1.84 -9.37
CA LEU A 90 -13.89 -3.06 -8.58
C LEU A 90 -14.85 -3.18 -7.39
N ARG A 91 -15.10 -2.08 -6.67
CA ARG A 91 -16.08 -2.04 -5.57
C ARG A 91 -17.50 -2.29 -6.06
N THR A 92 -17.90 -1.72 -7.20
CA THR A 92 -19.20 -1.98 -7.84
C THR A 92 -19.35 -3.45 -8.26
N ALA A 93 -18.26 -4.10 -8.66
CA ALA A 93 -18.27 -5.54 -8.96
C ALA A 93 -18.37 -6.42 -7.69
N GLY A 94 -18.24 -5.86 -6.49
CA GLY A 94 -18.31 -6.58 -5.22
C GLY A 94 -16.95 -6.96 -4.61
N SER A 95 -15.84 -6.54 -5.21
CA SER A 95 -14.50 -6.81 -4.68
C SER A 95 -14.12 -5.83 -3.58
N GLU A 96 -13.49 -6.28 -2.49
CA GLU A 96 -12.77 -5.38 -1.59
C GLU A 96 -11.55 -4.76 -2.28
N VAL A 97 -11.17 -3.54 -1.93
CA VAL A 97 -10.03 -2.87 -2.58
C VAL A 97 -9.09 -2.28 -1.54
N VAL A 98 -7.83 -2.70 -1.58
CA VAL A 98 -6.75 -2.17 -0.76
C VAL A 98 -5.70 -1.52 -1.66
N VAL A 99 -5.39 -0.25 -1.40
CA VAL A 99 -4.41 0.49 -2.20
C VAL A 99 -3.16 0.78 -1.36
N GLY A 100 -2.02 0.27 -1.80
CA GLY A 100 -0.71 0.77 -1.37
C GLY A 100 -0.43 2.09 -2.07
N THR A 101 -0.46 3.20 -1.34
CA THR A 101 -0.30 4.54 -1.93
C THR A 101 1.13 4.78 -2.42
N CYS A 102 1.30 5.84 -3.21
CA CYS A 102 2.58 6.23 -3.80
C CYS A 102 3.69 6.24 -2.73
N PRO A 103 4.77 5.46 -2.89
CA PRO A 103 5.89 5.47 -1.97
C PRO A 103 6.63 6.81 -2.03
N ASP A 104 7.34 7.16 -0.97
CA ASP A 104 8.15 8.38 -0.90
C ASP A 104 9.40 8.23 -1.77
N LEU A 105 9.39 8.77 -2.99
CA LEU A 105 10.54 8.68 -3.91
C LEU A 105 11.77 9.49 -3.45
N GLY A 106 11.67 10.27 -2.36
CA GLY A 106 12.83 10.90 -1.74
C GLY A 106 13.73 9.92 -0.97
N THR A 107 13.34 8.65 -0.84
CA THR A 107 14.17 7.58 -0.24
C THR A 107 15.08 6.89 -1.25
N VAL A 108 14.91 7.15 -2.55
CA VAL A 108 15.75 6.60 -3.62
C VAL A 108 17.20 7.09 -3.46
N GLU A 109 18.15 6.15 -3.37
CA GLU A 109 19.54 6.39 -2.96
C GLU A 109 20.25 7.44 -3.83
N ASN A 110 20.06 7.36 -5.15
CA ASN A 110 20.79 8.17 -6.14
C ASN A 110 20.15 9.53 -6.43
N VAL A 111 19.15 9.98 -5.66
CA VAL A 111 18.53 11.30 -5.85
C VAL A 111 19.17 12.29 -4.88
N TYR A 112 19.88 13.30 -5.39
CA TYR A 112 20.54 14.32 -4.58
C TYR A 112 19.63 15.54 -4.29
N GLN A 113 20.04 16.40 -3.37
CA GLN A 113 19.34 17.67 -3.13
C GLN A 113 19.57 18.65 -4.29
N PRO A 114 18.58 19.48 -4.66
CA PRO A 114 17.26 19.66 -4.03
C PRO A 114 16.18 18.68 -4.56
N LEU A 115 16.49 17.86 -5.58
CA LEU A 115 15.54 16.95 -6.22
C LEU A 115 14.94 15.95 -5.23
N ARG A 116 15.72 15.48 -4.25
CA ARG A 116 15.26 14.56 -3.20
C ARG A 116 14.10 15.15 -2.40
N TRP A 117 14.20 16.42 -2.03
CA TRP A 117 13.12 17.11 -1.31
C TRP A 117 11.88 17.25 -2.17
N LEU A 118 12.05 17.61 -3.45
CA LEU A 118 10.93 17.74 -4.38
C LEU A 118 10.23 16.40 -4.63
N ALA A 119 10.99 15.33 -4.89
CA ALA A 119 10.48 13.98 -5.09
C ALA A 119 9.64 13.52 -3.90
N ARG A 120 10.13 13.74 -2.68
CA ARG A 120 9.40 13.46 -1.45
C ARG A 120 8.10 14.25 -1.34
N ARG A 121 8.16 15.56 -1.58
CA ARG A 121 6.97 16.42 -1.51
C ARG A 121 5.90 15.98 -2.50
N VAL A 122 6.27 15.78 -3.77
CA VAL A 122 5.33 15.39 -4.83
C VAL A 122 4.74 14.00 -4.55
N SER A 123 5.57 13.04 -4.12
CA SER A 123 5.11 11.68 -3.81
C SER A 123 4.11 11.67 -2.65
N ARG A 124 4.38 12.41 -1.56
CA ARG A 124 3.48 12.52 -0.41
C ARG A 124 2.17 13.24 -0.76
N GLN A 125 2.25 14.29 -1.59
CA GLN A 125 1.05 14.97 -2.09
C GLN A 125 0.18 14.03 -2.92
N LEU A 126 0.79 13.23 -3.80
CA LEU A 126 0.07 12.21 -4.56
C LEU A 126 -0.54 11.15 -3.63
N ALA A 127 0.22 10.64 -2.67
CA ALA A 127 -0.25 9.64 -1.71
C ALA A 127 -1.47 10.12 -0.91
N ALA A 128 -1.45 11.36 -0.42
CA ALA A 128 -2.59 11.95 0.28
C ALA A 128 -3.83 12.06 -0.64
N ALA A 129 -3.64 12.52 -1.88
CA ALA A 129 -4.72 12.63 -2.84
C ALA A 129 -5.30 11.25 -3.24
N GLN A 130 -4.45 10.23 -3.35
CA GLN A 130 -4.88 8.84 -3.56
C GLN A 130 -5.71 8.34 -2.37
N THR A 131 -5.31 8.60 -1.13
CA THR A 131 -6.10 8.23 0.05
C THR A 131 -7.51 8.80 0.01
N ILE A 132 -7.65 10.10 -0.27
CA ILE A 132 -8.96 10.74 -0.38
C ILE A 132 -9.79 10.05 -1.47
N GLY A 133 -9.25 9.97 -2.69
CA GLY A 133 -9.98 9.43 -3.85
C GLY A 133 -10.28 7.93 -3.77
N VAL A 134 -9.56 7.15 -2.96
CA VAL A 134 -9.83 5.71 -2.74
C VAL A 134 -10.88 5.52 -1.67
N VAL A 135 -10.76 6.23 -0.53
CA VAL A 135 -11.69 6.13 0.59
C VAL A 135 -13.10 6.57 0.20
N GLU A 136 -13.22 7.63 -0.61
CA GLU A 136 -14.51 8.09 -1.15
C GLU A 136 -15.21 7.05 -2.03
N GLN A 137 -14.46 6.12 -2.63
CA GLN A 137 -15.01 5.03 -3.45
C GLN A 137 -15.23 3.75 -2.64
N GLY A 138 -15.05 3.79 -1.31
CA GLY A 138 -15.22 2.65 -0.42
C GLY A 138 -14.04 1.67 -0.40
N GLY A 139 -12.87 2.08 -0.90
CA GLY A 139 -11.62 1.33 -0.74
C GLY A 139 -10.88 1.69 0.54
N ARG A 140 -9.86 0.90 0.88
CA ARG A 140 -8.93 1.14 1.99
C ARG A 140 -7.56 1.52 1.45
N THR A 141 -6.81 2.36 2.16
CA THR A 141 -5.43 2.67 1.77
C THR A 141 -4.44 2.32 2.86
N VAL A 142 -3.24 1.89 2.45
CA VAL A 142 -2.07 1.70 3.31
C VAL A 142 -0.96 2.60 2.80
N SER A 143 -0.45 3.46 3.67
CA SER A 143 0.70 4.29 3.32
C SER A 143 1.97 3.44 3.24
N LEU A 144 2.60 3.41 2.07
CA LEU A 144 3.91 2.76 1.90
C LEU A 144 5.07 3.70 2.25
N GLY A 145 4.82 5.02 2.30
CA GLY A 145 5.81 6.10 2.29
C GLY A 145 6.83 6.08 3.43
N ASP A 146 6.47 5.64 4.64
CA ASP A 146 7.42 5.54 5.76
C ASP A 146 7.62 4.12 6.32
N LEU A 147 6.86 3.11 5.88
CA LEU A 147 7.18 1.71 6.16
C LEU A 147 8.38 1.26 5.31
N LEU A 148 8.59 1.97 4.20
CA LEU A 148 9.81 1.96 3.41
C LEU A 148 10.68 3.21 3.68
N GLY A 149 10.50 3.90 4.82
CA GLY A 149 11.09 5.23 5.09
C GLY A 149 12.34 5.16 5.97
N PRO A 150 12.26 5.25 7.31
CA PRO A 150 13.45 5.20 8.17
C PRO A 150 14.24 3.90 8.01
N GLU A 151 13.57 2.77 7.78
CA GLU A 151 14.24 1.47 7.56
C GLU A 151 15.02 1.43 6.24
N PHE A 152 14.46 1.91 5.11
CA PHE A 152 15.19 1.97 3.83
C PHE A 152 16.25 3.07 3.83
N ALA A 153 15.99 4.21 4.46
CA ALA A 153 17.00 5.25 4.61
C ALA A 153 18.18 4.76 5.47
N ALA A 154 17.91 3.91 6.48
CA ALA A 154 18.93 3.30 7.32
C ALA A 154 19.63 2.09 6.68
N HIS A 155 18.92 1.28 5.88
CA HIS A 155 19.42 0.05 5.25
C HIS A 155 19.16 0.02 3.72
N PRO A 156 19.59 1.05 2.95
CA PRO A 156 19.25 1.14 1.53
C PRO A 156 19.84 -0.01 0.70
N ARG A 157 20.99 -0.54 1.13
CA ARG A 157 21.70 -1.64 0.46
C ARG A 157 21.00 -3.00 0.60
N GLU A 158 20.17 -3.17 1.62
CA GLU A 158 19.44 -4.41 1.90
C GLU A 158 18.04 -4.36 1.27
N LEU A 159 17.43 -3.17 1.26
CA LEU A 159 16.02 -3.00 0.93
C LEU A 159 15.76 -2.54 -0.52
N PHE A 160 16.78 -2.05 -1.24
CA PHE A 160 16.73 -1.85 -2.70
C PHE A 160 17.44 -2.96 -3.47
N GLY A 161 16.93 -3.27 -4.65
CA GLY A 161 17.59 -4.13 -5.61
C GLY A 161 18.84 -3.47 -6.21
N PRO A 162 19.55 -4.18 -7.11
CA PRO A 162 20.79 -3.69 -7.71
C PRO A 162 20.65 -2.37 -8.47
N ASP A 163 19.45 -2.06 -8.97
CA ASP A 163 19.12 -0.83 -9.68
C ASP A 163 18.92 0.39 -8.75
N ARG A 164 18.94 0.18 -7.43
CA ARG A 164 18.78 1.21 -6.39
C ARG A 164 17.48 2.01 -6.51
N TYR A 165 16.48 1.42 -7.17
CA TYR A 165 15.18 2.03 -7.41
C TYR A 165 14.04 1.09 -7.06
N HIS A 166 14.08 -0.16 -7.52
CA HIS A 166 13.08 -1.15 -7.16
C HIS A 166 13.40 -1.80 -5.82
N PRO A 167 12.40 -2.18 -5.01
CA PRO A 167 12.64 -2.90 -3.77
C PRO A 167 13.36 -4.23 -4.01
N SER A 168 14.23 -4.62 -3.08
CA SER A 168 14.79 -5.97 -3.02
C SER A 168 13.71 -6.98 -2.62
N ALA A 169 14.06 -8.27 -2.54
CA ALA A 169 13.17 -9.28 -1.98
C ALA A 169 12.72 -8.93 -0.54
N GLU A 170 13.63 -8.38 0.27
CA GLU A 170 13.34 -7.96 1.63
C GLU A 170 12.51 -6.65 1.66
N GLY A 171 12.78 -5.73 0.74
CA GLY A 171 11.96 -4.54 0.55
C GLY A 171 10.52 -4.87 0.18
N TYR A 172 10.31 -5.85 -0.72
CA TYR A 172 8.98 -6.34 -1.06
C TYR A 172 8.31 -7.12 0.07
N ALA A 173 9.06 -7.88 0.87
CA ALA A 173 8.55 -8.50 2.09
C ALA A 173 8.06 -7.44 3.09
N THR A 174 8.83 -6.37 3.28
CA THR A 174 8.45 -5.24 4.12
C THR A 174 7.16 -4.56 3.65
N ALA A 175 7.03 -4.29 2.34
CA ALA A 175 5.82 -3.74 1.75
C ALA A 175 4.62 -4.70 1.86
N ALA A 176 4.82 -6.00 1.66
CA ALA A 176 3.75 -6.99 1.82
C ALA A 176 3.26 -7.07 3.28
N MET A 177 4.17 -7.08 4.24
CA MET A 177 3.85 -7.08 5.67
C MET A 177 3.14 -5.80 6.13
N ALA A 178 3.34 -4.68 5.42
CA ALA A 178 2.59 -3.43 5.63
C ALA A 178 1.11 -3.58 5.29
N VAL A 179 0.84 -4.22 4.15
CA VAL A 179 -0.48 -4.29 3.53
C VAL A 179 -1.31 -5.45 4.09
N LEU A 180 -0.64 -6.55 4.46
CA LEU A 180 -1.29 -7.79 4.89
C LEU A 180 -2.34 -7.60 6.02
N PRO A 181 -2.09 -6.81 7.08
CA PRO A 181 -3.11 -6.64 8.12
C PRO A 181 -4.39 -5.97 7.63
N THR A 182 -4.27 -4.97 6.74
CA THR A 182 -5.42 -4.30 6.11
C THR A 182 -6.12 -5.22 5.13
N LEU A 183 -5.37 -6.06 4.40
CA LEU A 183 -5.91 -7.09 3.52
C LEU A 183 -6.76 -8.11 4.29
N CYS A 184 -6.25 -8.65 5.40
CA CYS A 184 -6.99 -9.57 6.25
C CYS A 184 -8.23 -8.91 6.87
N ALA A 185 -8.13 -7.65 7.29
CA ALA A 185 -9.27 -6.92 7.85
C ALA A 185 -10.35 -6.59 6.82
N ALA A 186 -9.99 -6.32 5.56
CA ALA A 186 -10.95 -6.14 4.48
C ALA A 186 -11.81 -7.40 4.26
N LEU A 187 -11.22 -8.58 4.46
CA LEU A 187 -11.87 -9.88 4.33
C LEU A 187 -12.50 -10.41 5.64
N GLY A 188 -12.49 -9.61 6.72
CA GLY A 188 -13.05 -10.04 8.02
C GLY A 188 -12.26 -11.17 8.72
N LEU A 189 -10.99 -11.37 8.37
CA LEU A 189 -10.14 -12.45 8.92
C LEU A 189 -9.40 -12.04 10.20
N TRP A 190 -9.51 -10.78 10.63
CA TRP A 190 -8.93 -10.27 11.88
C TRP A 190 -10.08 -9.77 12.76
N PRO A 191 -10.10 -10.07 14.08
CA PRO A 191 -11.06 -9.44 14.98
C PRO A 191 -10.99 -7.91 14.85
N GLU A 192 -12.12 -7.27 14.57
CA GLU A 192 -12.22 -5.82 14.60
C GLU A 192 -12.10 -5.38 16.06
N GLU A 193 -11.03 -4.65 16.40
CA GLU A 193 -11.04 -3.85 17.62
C GLU A 193 -12.12 -2.76 17.43
N ASP A 194 -13.25 -2.93 18.11
CA ASP A 194 -14.45 -2.06 18.05
C ASP A 194 -14.18 -0.58 18.39
N ARG A 195 -12.97 -0.25 18.87
CA ARG A 195 -12.58 1.10 19.27
C ARG A 195 -11.16 1.43 18.79
N PRO A 196 -10.94 2.62 18.20
CA PRO A 196 -9.60 3.08 17.88
C PRO A 196 -8.72 3.13 19.14
N ASP A 197 -7.53 2.56 19.06
CA ASP A 197 -6.57 2.60 20.16
C ASP A 197 -5.91 3.98 20.22
N VAL A 198 -6.38 4.80 21.17
CA VAL A 198 -5.85 6.16 21.41
C VAL A 198 -4.35 6.14 21.72
N SER A 199 -3.84 5.06 22.35
CA SER A 199 -2.41 4.91 22.64
C SER A 199 -1.57 4.76 21.37
N ARG A 200 -2.17 4.24 20.29
CA ARG A 200 -1.57 4.12 18.96
C ARG A 200 -1.85 5.35 18.08
N ARG A 201 -2.43 6.42 18.63
CA ARG A 201 -2.88 7.60 17.86
C ARG A 201 -3.84 7.24 16.72
N GLU A 202 -4.65 6.21 16.95
CA GLU A 202 -5.77 5.88 16.07
C GLU A 202 -6.94 6.80 16.39
N GLY A 203 -7.79 7.04 15.40
CA GLY A 203 -8.95 7.88 15.62
C GLY A 203 -9.72 8.22 14.37
N PHE A 204 -10.91 8.77 14.61
CA PHE A 204 -11.74 9.35 13.59
C PHE A 204 -11.22 10.75 13.26
N LEU A 205 -10.89 10.98 11.99
CA LEU A 205 -10.44 12.28 11.49
C LEU A 205 -11.22 12.62 10.22
N PRO A 206 -11.39 13.90 9.87
CA PRO A 206 -11.79 14.28 8.51
C PRO A 206 -10.85 13.61 7.50
N VAL A 207 -11.39 13.08 6.40
CA VAL A 207 -10.63 12.28 5.40
C VAL A 207 -9.36 13.01 4.96
N ALA A 208 -9.43 14.31 4.67
CA ALA A 208 -8.27 15.11 4.26
C ALA A 208 -7.15 15.15 5.33
N ARG A 209 -7.51 15.20 6.62
CA ARG A 209 -6.54 15.19 7.73
C ARG A 209 -5.95 13.81 7.93
N ALA A 210 -6.76 12.75 7.85
CA ALA A 210 -6.30 11.37 7.87
C ALA A 210 -5.31 11.10 6.72
N ALA A 211 -5.63 11.57 5.51
CA ALA A 211 -4.79 11.44 4.32
C ALA A 211 -3.45 12.17 4.47
N ALA A 212 -3.45 13.43 4.93
CA ALA A 212 -2.23 14.18 5.16
C ALA A 212 -1.32 13.50 6.19
N GLN A 213 -1.91 12.95 7.26
CA GLN A 213 -1.18 12.25 8.31
C GLN A 213 -0.61 10.91 7.81
N ALA A 214 -1.43 10.11 7.12
CA ALA A 214 -1.01 8.83 6.55
C ALA A 214 0.11 9.00 5.50
N ALA A 215 0.07 10.06 4.69
CA ALA A 215 1.11 10.35 3.71
C ALA A 215 2.48 10.70 4.33
N SER A 216 2.52 10.98 5.63
CA SER A 216 3.75 11.23 6.39
C SER A 216 4.10 10.11 7.39
N GLU A 217 3.25 9.08 7.48
CA GLU A 217 3.45 7.95 8.37
C GLU A 217 3.08 6.62 7.69
N GLY A 218 4.07 5.91 7.17
CA GLY A 218 3.89 4.60 6.56
C GLY A 218 3.40 3.52 7.53
N GLY A 219 2.67 2.55 6.98
CA GLY A 219 1.90 1.56 7.72
C GLY A 219 0.58 2.06 8.26
N THR A 220 0.28 3.34 8.06
CA THR A 220 -1.00 3.89 8.42
C THR A 220 -2.06 3.42 7.43
N GLU A 221 -3.07 2.74 7.96
CA GLU A 221 -4.28 2.36 7.25
C GLU A 221 -5.30 3.50 7.37
N VAL A 222 -5.96 3.82 6.26
CA VAL A 222 -7.10 4.75 6.22
C VAL A 222 -8.28 4.05 5.56
N THR A 223 -9.41 4.04 6.25
CA THR A 223 -10.69 3.53 5.75
C THR A 223 -11.81 4.52 6.05
N ALA A 224 -12.92 4.45 5.31
CA ALA A 224 -14.10 5.26 5.59
C ALA A 224 -14.65 4.93 6.99
N ALA A 225 -15.10 5.94 7.72
CA ALA A 225 -15.79 5.79 8.99
C ALA A 225 -17.29 6.08 8.79
N MET A 226 -18.14 5.15 9.21
CA MET A 226 -19.59 5.32 9.29
C MET A 226 -19.99 5.72 10.72
N PRO A 227 -20.92 6.68 10.92
CA PRO A 227 -21.55 7.54 9.91
C PRO A 227 -20.73 8.82 9.67
N THR A 228 -20.88 9.40 8.48
CA THR A 228 -20.36 10.72 8.13
C THR A 228 -20.95 11.78 9.07
N GLY A 229 -20.17 12.31 10.00
CA GLY A 229 -20.60 13.37 10.90
C GLY A 229 -20.88 14.71 10.19
N PRO A 230 -21.44 15.71 10.90
CA PRO A 230 -21.92 16.98 10.33
C PRO A 230 -20.86 17.90 9.70
N ARG A 231 -19.58 17.48 9.67
CA ARG A 231 -18.44 18.24 9.12
C ARG A 231 -17.82 17.60 7.85
N GLY A 232 -18.54 16.71 7.17
CA GLY A 232 -18.07 16.01 5.97
C GLY A 232 -17.66 14.55 6.23
N PRO A 233 -17.11 13.83 5.23
CA PRO A 233 -16.76 12.42 5.39
C PRO A 233 -15.63 12.25 6.40
N TRP A 234 -15.78 11.25 7.28
CA TRP A 234 -14.79 10.87 8.28
C TRP A 234 -14.06 9.61 7.83
N ALA A 235 -12.80 9.49 8.21
CA ALA A 235 -11.99 8.30 8.05
C ALA A 235 -11.48 7.81 9.40
N LEU A 236 -11.38 6.49 9.53
CA LEU A 236 -10.70 5.84 10.62
C LEU A 236 -9.23 5.66 10.24
N LEU A 237 -8.35 6.28 11.02
CA LEU A 237 -6.91 6.13 10.93
C LEU A 237 -6.48 4.97 11.85
N LYS A 238 -5.93 3.89 11.30
CA LYS A 238 -5.37 2.76 12.08
C LYS A 238 -3.87 2.68 11.94
N ARG A 239 -3.16 2.31 13.01
CA ARG A 239 -1.70 2.20 13.03
C ARG A 239 -1.30 0.82 13.52
N ARG A 240 -1.09 -0.09 12.58
CA ARG A 240 -0.67 -1.46 12.88
C ARG A 240 0.83 -1.48 13.14
N ARG A 241 1.26 -1.17 14.37
CA ARG A 241 2.69 -1.26 14.74
C ARG A 241 3.18 -2.70 14.62
N ARG A 242 4.35 -2.87 13.99
CA ARG A 242 5.13 -4.11 14.06
C ARG A 242 5.50 -4.41 15.51
N ARG A 243 5.17 -5.61 16.00
CA ARG A 243 5.85 -6.18 17.17
C ARG A 243 7.10 -6.87 16.63
N ARG A 244 8.29 -6.32 16.91
CA ARG A 244 9.57 -6.95 16.58
C ARG A 244 9.59 -8.32 17.25
N ILE A 245 9.69 -9.40 16.50
CA ILE A 245 10.18 -10.67 17.04
C ILE A 245 11.67 -10.44 17.21
N HIS A 246 12.14 -10.28 18.44
CA HIS A 246 13.57 -10.27 18.73
C HIS A 246 14.10 -11.65 18.38
N THR A 247 14.86 -11.78 17.30
CA THR A 247 15.71 -12.95 17.10
C THR A 247 16.88 -12.79 18.07
N PRO A 248 17.03 -13.65 19.09
CA PRO A 248 18.15 -13.55 20.01
C PRO A 248 19.46 -13.72 19.23
N THR A 249 20.40 -12.81 19.47
CA THR A 249 21.77 -12.88 18.94
C THR A 249 22.36 -14.25 19.29
N PRO A 250 22.92 -15.01 18.33
CA PRO A 250 23.61 -16.24 18.68
C PRO A 250 24.81 -15.89 19.58
N SER A 251 24.85 -16.48 20.77
CA SER A 251 26.00 -16.36 21.68
C SER A 251 27.28 -16.75 20.94
N PRO A 252 28.37 -15.99 21.11
CA PRO A 252 29.66 -16.42 20.58
C PRO A 252 30.05 -17.76 21.22
N LEU A 253 30.44 -18.72 20.38
CA LEU A 253 30.96 -20.00 20.84
C LEU A 253 32.25 -19.75 21.65
N PRO A 254 32.42 -20.37 22.82
CA PRO A 254 33.67 -20.29 23.56
C PRO A 254 34.80 -20.96 22.77
N HIS A 255 35.96 -20.29 22.76
CA HIS A 255 37.22 -20.76 22.18
C HIS A 255 37.78 -22.00 22.88
#